data_AF-A0A2V5VBQ0-F1
#
_entry.id   AF-A0A2V5VBQ0-F1
#
_cell.length_a   1.000
_cell.length_b   1.000
_cell.length_c   1.000
_cell.angle_alpha   90.00
_cell.angle_beta   90.00
_cell.angle_gamma   90.00
#
_symmetry.space_group_name_H-M   'P 1'
#
loop_
_entity.id
_entity.type
_entity.pdbx_description
1 polymer ?
#
loop_
_entity_poly.entity_id
_entity_poly.type
_entity_poly.pdbx_seq_one_letter_code
_entity_poly.pdbx_strand_id
1 'polypeptide(L)' 'GGRLGYVFLYNPEMLRAPISILRVWEGGMSSHGGMIGLLLFTLYYAHRHKISWLNLGDNLVVTAPIGLFFG' A
#
# COMPACT_ATOMS: atom_id res chain seq x y z
N GLY A 1 -1.32 0.13 3.61
CA GLY A 1 -1.92 -0.54 2.44
C GLY A 1 -2.08 -2.03 2.68
N GLY A 2 -1.07 -2.83 2.34
CA GLY A 2 -1.21 -4.29 2.27
C GLY A 2 -1.68 -4.98 3.54
N ARG A 3 -1.18 -4.59 4.71
CA ARG A 3 -1.63 -5.17 6.00
C ARG A 3 -3.08 -4.82 6.32
N LEU A 4 -3.47 -3.57 6.15
CA LEU A 4 -4.85 -3.13 6.36
C LEU A 4 -5.79 -3.78 5.34
N GLY A 5 -5.41 -3.85 4.08
CA GLY A 5 -6.18 -4.59 3.08
C GLY A 5 -6.30 -6.07 3.42
N TYR A 6 -5.28 -6.68 4.02
CA TYR A 6 -5.37 -8.05 4.52
C TYR A 6 -6.43 -8.19 5.63
N VAL A 7 -6.42 -7.28 6.60
CA VAL A 7 -7.43 -7.24 7.68
C VAL A 7 -8.83 -7.11 7.12
N PHE A 8 -9.07 -6.14 6.23
CA PHE A 8 -10.42 -5.85 5.75
C PHE A 8 -10.95 -6.88 4.74
N LEU A 9 -10.08 -7.46 3.91
CA LEU A 9 -10.51 -8.36 2.82
C LEU A 9 -10.44 -9.84 3.19
N TYR A 10 -9.53 -10.24 4.06
CA TYR A 10 -9.24 -11.66 4.31
C TYR A 10 -9.40 -12.09 5.77
N ASN A 11 -9.10 -11.22 6.74
CA ASN A 11 -9.18 -11.58 8.16
C ASN A 11 -9.72 -10.45 9.06
N PRO A 12 -11.03 -10.15 8.98
CA PRO A 12 -11.65 -9.07 9.74
C PRO A 12 -11.68 -9.32 11.25
N GLU A 13 -11.58 -10.59 11.68
CA GLU A 13 -11.52 -10.98 13.10
C GLU A 13 -10.32 -10.35 13.83
N MET A 14 -9.26 -10.01 13.10
CA MET A 14 -8.07 -9.35 13.63
C MET A 14 -8.34 -7.94 14.18
N LEU A 15 -9.49 -7.33 13.85
CA LEU A 15 -9.96 -6.08 14.44
C LEU A 15 -10.24 -6.20 15.95
N ARG A 16 -10.52 -7.42 16.46
CA ARG A 16 -10.73 -7.67 17.89
C ARG A 16 -9.43 -7.59 18.71
N ALA A 17 -8.27 -7.70 18.06
CA ALA A 17 -6.96 -7.62 18.69
C ALA A 17 -6.08 -6.59 17.95
N PRO A 18 -6.31 -5.28 18.12
CA PRO A 18 -5.72 -4.24 17.26
C PRO A 18 -4.19 -4.23 17.22
N ILE A 19 -3.53 -4.67 18.30
CA ILE A 19 -2.06 -4.81 18.35
C ILE A 19 -1.54 -5.86 17.35
N SER A 20 -2.32 -6.91 17.06
CA SER A 20 -1.95 -7.96 16.10
C SER A 20 -1.88 -7.44 14.66
N ILE A 21 -2.61 -6.35 14.35
CA ILE A 21 -2.58 -5.73 13.03
C ILE A 21 -1.18 -5.18 12.73
N LEU A 22 -0.44 -4.69 13.73
CA LEU A 22 0.92 -4.16 13.57
C LEU A 22 1.99 -5.25 13.41
N ARG A 23 1.66 -6.51 13.72
CA ARG A 23 2.60 -7.65 13.62
C ARG A 23 2.75 -8.13 12.19
N VAL A 24 3.42 -7.33 11.38
CA VAL A 24 3.62 -7.62 9.95
C VAL A 24 4.53 -8.83 9.69
N TRP A 25 5.35 -9.24 10.67
CA TRP A 25 6.23 -10.41 10.59
C TRP A 25 5.51 -11.74 10.74
N GLU A 26 4.27 -11.77 11.24
CA GLU A 26 3.44 -12.99 11.31
C GLU A 26 2.87 -13.38 9.93
N GLY A 27 3.22 -12.64 8.88
CA GLY A 27 2.66 -12.80 7.54
C GLY A 27 1.27 -12.16 7.42
N GLY A 28 0.59 -12.38 6.29
CA GLY A 28 -0.74 -11.81 6.02
C GLY A 28 -0.66 -10.39 5.46
N MET A 29 -0.38 -10.30 4.16
CA MET A 29 -0.35 -9.06 3.38
C MET A 29 -1.24 -9.22 2.14
N SER A 30 -1.95 -8.15 1.76
CA SER A 30 -2.77 -8.10 0.56
C SER A 30 -2.09 -7.25 -0.52
N SER A 31 -1.86 -7.83 -1.70
CA SER A 31 -1.36 -7.07 -2.86
C SER A 31 -2.34 -5.96 -3.28
N HIS A 32 -3.64 -6.28 -3.37
CA HIS A 32 -4.70 -5.30 -3.64
C HIS A 32 -4.72 -4.15 -2.63
N GLY A 33 -4.57 -4.47 -1.34
CA GLY A 33 -4.44 -3.45 -0.29
C GLY A 33 -3.18 -2.58 -0.43
N GLY A 34 -2.09 -3.16 -0.92
CA GLY A 34 -0.85 -2.44 -1.26
C GLY A 34 -1.09 -1.45 -2.39
N MET A 35 -1.67 -1.92 -3.50
CA MET A 35 -1.96 -1.11 -4.69
C MET A 35 -2.90 0.06 -4.39
N ILE A 36 -4.03 -0.19 -3.71
CA ILE A 36 -4.97 0.87 -3.33
C ILE A 36 -4.29 1.88 -2.38
N GLY A 37 -3.49 1.38 -1.43
CA GLY A 37 -2.74 2.24 -0.52
C GLY A 37 -1.75 3.17 -1.25
N LEU A 38 -1.03 2.67 -2.24
CA LEU A 38 -0.11 3.45 -3.06
C LEU A 38 -0.84 4.49 -3.92
N LEU A 39 -1.95 4.11 -4.55
CA LEU A 39 -2.77 5.02 -5.35
C LEU A 39 -3.30 6.19 -4.50
N LEU A 40 -3.87 5.91 -3.33
CA LEU A 40 -4.37 6.96 -2.43
C LEU A 40 -3.24 7.86 -1.92
N PHE A 41 -2.10 7.28 -1.56
CA PHE A 41 -0.95 8.05 -1.09
C PHE A 41 -0.41 8.98 -2.18
N THR A 42 -0.22 8.49 -3.41
CA THR A 42 0.33 9.29 -4.51
C THR A 42 -0.64 10.40 -4.93
N LEU A 43 -1.95 10.14 -4.95
CA LEU A 43 -2.98 11.16 -5.19
C LEU A 43 -2.95 12.25 -4.12
N TYR A 44 -2.92 11.85 -2.84
CA TYR A 44 -2.82 12.78 -1.72
C TYR A 44 -1.52 13.61 -1.78
N TYR A 45 -0.39 12.96 -2.04
CA TYR A 45 0.91 13.61 -2.11
C TYR A 45 0.97 14.61 -3.26
N ALA A 46 0.50 14.22 -4.45
CA ALA A 46 0.44 15.10 -5.61
C ALA A 46 -0.42 16.35 -5.33
N HIS A 47 -1.59 16.16 -4.73
CA HIS A 47 -2.47 17.24 -4.34
C HIS A 47 -1.85 18.15 -3.27
N ARG A 48 -1.25 17.57 -2.22
CA ARG A 48 -0.64 18.32 -1.10
C ARG A 48 0.54 19.19 -1.54
N HIS A 49 1.35 18.68 -2.47
CA HIS A 49 2.54 19.36 -2.98
C HIS A 49 2.30 20.14 -4.27
N LYS A 50 1.06 20.17 -4.79
CA LYS A 50 0.67 20.86 -6.03
C LYS A 50 1.50 20.44 -7.24
N ILE A 51 1.79 19.15 -7.35
CA ILE A 51 2.51 18.55 -8.48
C ILE A 51 1.56 17.70 -9.33
N SER A 52 1.93 17.48 -10.60
CA SER A 52 1.18 16.59 -11.49
C SER A 52 1.24 15.15 -10.97
N TRP A 53 0.08 14.54 -10.74
CA TRP A 53 -0.02 13.14 -10.34
C TRP A 53 0.50 12.20 -11.44
N LEU A 54 0.28 12.54 -12.71
CA LEU A 54 0.80 11.77 -13.84
C LEU A 54 2.32 11.78 -13.87
N ASN A 55 2.94 12.96 -13.72
CA ASN A 55 4.40 13.06 -13.70
C ASN A 55 5.00 12.32 -12.49
N LEU A 56 4.31 12.34 -11.34
CA LEU A 56 4.71 11.55 -10.18
C LEU A 56 4.66 10.05 -10.49
N GLY A 57 3.58 9.60 -11.14
CA GLY A 57 3.42 8.22 -11.61
C GLY A 57 4.51 7.79 -12.58
N ASP A 58 4.82 8.61 -13.59
CA ASP A 58 5.86 8.32 -14.58
C ASP A 58 7.22 8.07 -13.91
N ASN A 59 7.58 8.91 -12.92
CA ASN A 59 8.81 8.72 -12.15
C ASN A 59 8.80 7.45 -11.30
N LEU A 60 7.65 7.10 -10.70
CA LEU A 60 7.52 5.87 -9.91
C LEU A 60 7.68 4.61 -10.76
N VAL A 61 7.13 4.61 -11.99
CA VAL A 61 7.21 3.47 -12.92
C VAL A 61 8.65 3.15 -13.30
N VAL A 62 9.55 4.14 -13.36
CA VAL A 62 10.98 3.91 -13.61
C VAL A 62 11.61 3.03 -12.52
N THR A 63 11.18 3.18 -11.27
CA THR A 63 11.69 2.41 -10.13
C THR A 63 10.95 1.10 -9.88
N ALA A 64 9.74 0.95 -10.43
CA ALA A 64 8.90 -0.23 -10.23
C ALA A 64 9.58 -1.57 -10.63
N PRO A 65 10.36 -1.67 -11.73
CA PRO A 65 11.05 -2.90 -12.09
C PRO A 65 11.99 -3.44 -11.02
N ILE A 66 12.65 -2.55 -10.25
CA ILE A 66 13.54 -2.96 -9.16
C ILE A 66 12.73 -3.62 -8.04
N GLY A 67 11.58 -3.03 -7.69
CA GLY A 67 10.66 -3.63 -6.72
C GLY A 67 10.16 -4.99 -7.19
N LEU A 68 9.66 -5.06 -8.44
CA LEU A 68 9.17 -6.30 -9.04
C LEU A 68 10.23 -7.40 -9.13
N PHE A 69 11.50 -7.04 -9.30
CA PHE A 69 12.61 -8.00 -9.31
C PHE A 69 12.80 -8.68 -7.94
N PHE A 70 12.57 -7.96 -6.84
CA PHE A 70 12.76 -8.49 -5.49
C PHE A 70 11.48 -9.09 -4.86
N GLY A 71 10.32 -8.91 -5.48
CA GLY A 71 9.03 -9.47 -5.04
C GLY A 71 8.08 -8.43 -4.49
#